data_AF-A0A1J0EU39-F1
#
_entry.id   AF-A0A1J0EU39-F1
#
_cell.length_a   1.000
_cell.length_b   1.000
_cell.length_c   1.000
_cell.angle_alpha   90.00
_cell.angle_beta   90.00
_cell.angle_gamma   90.00
#
_symmetry.space_group_name_H-M   'P 1'
#
loop_
_entity.id
_entity.type
_entity.pdbx_description
1 polymer ?
#
loop_
_entity_poly.entity_id
_entity_poly.type
_entity_poly.pdbx_seq_one_letter_code
_entity_poly.pdbx_strand_id
1 'polypeptide(L)'
;MAKKLTLAEHLRDEMLERKANSAWAGDPDLCISAYQRSAGRVMHPLNKIKAVLDAARRSELFKHDGYIRACDASGMREILHPMFALKS
;
A
#
# COMPACT_ATOMS: atom_id res chain seq x y z
N MET A 1 22.58 -16.13 6.29
CA MET A 1 22.18 -14.88 5.61
C MET A 1 20.78 -14.52 6.08
N ALA A 2 20.54 -13.28 6.51
CA ALA A 2 19.18 -12.85 6.89
C ALA A 2 18.28 -12.86 5.63
N LYS A 3 17.05 -13.39 5.76
CA LYS A 3 16.06 -13.36 4.68
C LYS A 3 15.73 -11.89 4.36
N LYS A 4 15.92 -11.47 3.11
CA LYS A 4 15.50 -10.14 2.67
C LYS A 4 13.98 -10.10 2.61
N LEU A 5 13.37 -9.20 3.38
CA LEU A 5 11.93 -8.99 3.37
C LEU A 5 11.48 -8.43 2.00
N THR A 6 10.30 -8.85 1.60
CA THR A 6 9.58 -8.36 0.42
C THR A 6 8.88 -7.05 0.74
N LEU A 7 8.51 -6.30 -0.30
CA LEU A 7 7.75 -5.06 -0.14
C LEU A 7 6.39 -5.29 0.55
N ALA A 8 5.76 -6.44 0.31
CA ALA A 8 4.52 -6.84 0.98
C ALA A 8 4.73 -7.13 2.48
N GLU A 9 5.85 -7.75 2.86
CA GLU A 9 6.20 -7.96 4.28
C GLU A 9 6.47 -6.62 4.97
N HIS A 10 7.18 -5.68 4.33
CA HIS A 10 7.36 -4.32 4.89
C HIS A 10 6.05 -3.55 5.03
N LEU A 11 5.12 -3.69 4.08
CA LEU A 11 3.79 -3.10 4.19
C LEU A 11 3.00 -3.68 5.36
N ARG A 12 3.05 -5.01 5.56
CA ARG A 12 2.41 -5.66 6.71
C ARG A 12 2.95 -5.09 8.01
N ASP A 13 4.26 -5.02 8.15
CA ASP A 13 4.90 -4.54 9.37
C ASP A 13 4.51 -3.07 9.64
N GLU A 14 4.49 -2.22 8.61
CA GLU A 14 4.03 -0.83 8.73
C GLU A 14 2.56 -0.74 9.16
N MET A 15 1.68 -1.56 8.57
CA MET A 15 0.27 -1.60 8.95
C MET A 15 0.07 -2.05 10.40
N LEU A 16 0.81 -3.05 10.86
CA LEU A 16 0.75 -3.52 12.25
C LEU A 16 1.26 -2.45 13.22
N GLU A 17 2.40 -1.81 12.92
CA GLU A 17 2.97 -0.75 13.75
C GLU A 17 2.05 0.47 13.87
N ARG A 18 1.41 0.87 12.76
CA ARG A 18 0.46 2.00 12.74
C ARG A 18 -0.95 1.63 13.19
N LYS A 19 -1.23 0.35 13.48
CA LYS A 19 -2.58 -0.18 13.70
C LYS A 19 -3.55 0.20 12.57
N ALA A 20 -3.04 0.19 11.33
CA ALA A 20 -3.82 0.50 10.14
C ALA A 20 -4.66 -0.72 9.73
N ASN A 21 -5.96 -0.51 9.54
CA ASN A 21 -6.88 -1.59 9.16
C ASN A 21 -6.72 -1.99 7.68
N SER A 22 -6.32 -1.06 6.82
CA SER A 22 -6.23 -1.27 5.37
C SER A 22 -5.19 -0.35 4.73
N ALA A 23 -4.56 -0.82 3.64
CA ALA A 23 -3.71 -0.03 2.75
C ALA A 23 -4.47 0.33 1.46
N TRP A 24 -4.36 1.59 1.04
CA TRP A 24 -4.95 2.11 -0.19
C TRP A 24 -4.20 3.36 -0.66
N ALA A 25 -4.43 3.79 -1.90
CA ALA A 25 -3.62 4.87 -2.49
C ALA A 25 -3.81 6.25 -1.86
N GLY A 26 -4.94 6.48 -1.17
CA GLY A 26 -5.23 7.73 -0.48
C GLY A 26 -4.58 7.86 0.91
N ASP A 27 -3.87 6.82 1.37
CA ASP A 27 -2.92 6.93 2.48
C ASP A 27 -1.48 6.82 1.93
N PRO A 28 -0.97 7.90 1.33
CA PRO A 28 0.36 7.91 0.73
C PRO A 28 1.45 7.72 1.78
N ASP A 29 1.28 8.18 3.01
CA ASP A 29 2.30 8.12 4.06
C ASP A 29 2.58 6.67 4.47
N LEU A 30 1.53 5.86 4.64
CA LEU A 30 1.67 4.43 4.91
C LEU A 30 2.40 3.72 3.77
N CYS A 31 2.00 3.99 2.52
CA CYS A 31 2.60 3.35 1.35
C CYS A 31 4.07 3.79 1.13
N ILE A 32 4.36 5.07 1.28
CA ILE A 32 5.71 5.62 1.10
C ILE A 32 6.64 5.12 2.19
N SER A 33 6.18 5.03 3.44
CA SER A 33 7.00 4.52 4.54
C SER A 33 7.38 3.05 4.34
N ALA A 34 6.42 2.19 3.98
CA ALA A 34 6.69 0.79 3.63
C ALA A 34 7.68 0.67 2.45
N TYR A 35 7.56 1.54 1.44
CA TYR A 35 8.48 1.59 0.29
C TYR A 35 9.91 1.99 0.68
N GLN A 36 10.06 2.97 1.57
CA GLN A 36 11.37 3.42 2.06
C GLN A 36 12.07 2.31 2.84
N ARG A 37 11.33 1.57 3.69
CA ARG A 37 11.88 0.43 4.45
C ARG A 37 12.40 -0.70 3.55
N SER A 38 11.82 -0.88 2.37
CA SER A 38 12.30 -1.90 1.42
C SER A 38 13.57 -1.49 0.64
N ALA A 39 14.16 -0.32 0.93
CA ALA A 39 15.24 0.29 0.16
C ALA A 39 14.91 0.41 -1.34
N GLY A 40 13.67 0.79 -1.66
CA GLY A 40 13.17 0.85 -3.03
C GLY A 40 13.94 1.82 -3.94
N ARG A 41 14.00 1.51 -5.25
CA ARG A 41 14.79 2.24 -6.27
C ARG A 41 14.00 3.24 -7.12
N VAL A 42 12.68 3.24 -7.02
CA VAL A 42 11.77 4.07 -7.83
C VAL A 42 11.74 5.48 -7.25
N MET A 43 12.00 6.48 -8.07
CA MET A 43 12.09 7.88 -7.65
C MET A 43 10.72 8.58 -7.55
N HIS A 44 9.83 8.33 -8.52
CA HIS A 44 8.56 9.06 -8.61
C HIS A 44 7.54 8.65 -7.52
N PRO A 45 6.97 9.59 -6.74
CA PRO A 45 6.08 9.28 -5.61
C PRO A 45 4.89 8.37 -5.95
N LEU A 46 4.17 8.65 -7.04
CA LEU A 46 3.02 7.82 -7.43
C LEU A 46 3.41 6.39 -7.79
N ASN A 47 4.60 6.19 -8.36
CA ASN A 47 5.08 4.86 -8.73
C ASN A 47 5.52 4.07 -7.48
N LYS A 48 5.95 4.76 -6.41
CA LYS A 48 6.22 4.13 -5.10
C LYS A 48 4.93 3.56 -4.52
N ILE A 49 3.87 4.38 -4.45
CA ILE A 49 2.55 3.95 -3.94
C ILE A 49 2.00 2.79 -4.78
N LYS A 50 2.04 2.91 -6.10
CA LYS A 50 1.60 1.83 -7.00
C LYS A 50 2.39 0.54 -6.77
N ALA A 51 3.71 0.61 -6.60
CA ALA A 51 4.53 -0.58 -6.35
C ALA A 51 4.14 -1.30 -5.05
N VAL A 52 3.82 -0.54 -3.99
CA VAL A 52 3.35 -1.09 -2.71
C VAL A 52 2.01 -1.80 -2.88
N LEU A 53 1.03 -1.14 -3.51
CA LEU A 53 -0.31 -1.73 -3.71
C LEU A 53 -0.29 -2.92 -4.67
N ASP A 54 0.56 -2.89 -5.70
CA ASP A 54 0.75 -4.04 -6.59
C ASP A 54 1.42 -5.21 -5.85
N ALA A 55 2.33 -4.95 -4.91
CA ALA A 55 2.92 -5.98 -4.05
C ALA A 55 1.87 -6.57 -3.10
N ALA A 56 1.01 -5.75 -2.51
CA ALA A 56 -0.10 -6.22 -1.69
C ALA A 56 -1.06 -7.11 -2.49
N ARG A 57 -1.47 -6.66 -3.68
CA ARG A 57 -2.38 -7.40 -4.57
C ARG A 57 -1.86 -8.79 -4.95
N ARG A 58 -0.54 -8.94 -5.16
CA ARG A 58 0.09 -10.20 -5.58
C ARG A 58 0.48 -11.10 -4.41
N SER A 59 0.36 -10.62 -3.18
CA SER A 59 0.82 -11.32 -1.99
C SER A 59 -0.29 -12.12 -1.34
N GLU A 60 0.06 -13.29 -0.82
CA GLU A 60 -0.81 -14.11 0.04
C GLU A 60 -1.11 -13.43 1.39
N LEU A 61 -0.38 -12.38 1.77
CA LEU A 61 -0.53 -11.70 3.07
C LEU A 61 -1.77 -10.80 3.14
N PHE A 62 -2.31 -10.40 1.99
CA PHE A 62 -3.39 -9.42 1.90
C PHE A 62 -4.61 -9.98 1.20
N LYS A 63 -5.78 -9.48 1.58
CA LYS A 63 -7.03 -9.65 0.84
C LYS A 63 -7.49 -8.32 0.30
N HIS A 64 -8.13 -8.34 -0.87
CA HIS A 64 -8.86 -7.19 -1.38
C HIS A 64 -10.11 -6.99 -0.54
N ASP A 65 -10.23 -5.85 0.13
CA ASP A 65 -11.26 -5.55 1.14
C ASP A 65 -12.23 -4.46 0.67
N GLY A 66 -12.49 -4.43 -0.63
CA GLY A 66 -13.41 -3.48 -1.26
C GLY A 66 -12.73 -2.24 -1.82
N TYR A 67 -13.50 -1.15 -1.94
CA TYR A 67 -13.06 0.09 -2.57
C TYR A 67 -13.42 1.31 -1.72
N ILE A 68 -12.53 2.31 -1.70
CA ILE A 68 -12.85 3.67 -1.25
C ILE A 68 -13.19 4.52 -2.47
N ARG A 69 -14.29 5.27 -2.36
CA ARG A 69 -14.62 6.34 -3.31
C ARG A 69 -13.88 7.60 -2.87
N ALA A 70 -13.05 8.14 -3.75
CA ALA A 70 -12.43 9.44 -3.54
C ALA A 70 -12.64 10.29 -4.79
N CYS A 71 -12.88 11.58 -4.62
CA CYS A 71 -12.84 12.51 -5.72
C CYS A 71 -11.40 12.86 -6.08
N ASP A 72 -11.12 13.02 -7.37
CA ASP A 72 -9.86 13.62 -7.79
C ASP A 72 -9.74 15.09 -7.36
N ALA A 73 -8.60 15.72 -7.64
CA ALA A 73 -8.34 17.11 -7.23
C ALA A 73 -9.34 18.13 -7.81
N SER A 74 -10.10 17.77 -8.86
CA SER A 74 -11.14 18.62 -9.42
C SER A 74 -12.46 18.56 -8.64
N GLY A 75 -12.63 17.55 -7.77
CA GLY A 75 -13.87 17.27 -7.07
C GLY A 75 -14.98 16.68 -7.95
N MET A 76 -14.81 16.66 -9.27
CA MET A 76 -15.87 16.30 -10.22
C MET A 76 -15.84 14.83 -10.61
N ARG A 77 -14.71 14.16 -10.47
CA ARG A 77 -14.56 12.76 -10.86
C ARG A 77 -14.36 11.87 -9.64
N GLU A 78 -15.31 10.98 -9.42
CA GLU A 78 -15.17 9.89 -8.44
C GLU A 78 -14.27 8.79 -9.01
N ILE A 79 -13.29 8.38 -8.21
CA ILE A 79 -12.35 7.30 -8.52
C ILE A 79 -12.49 6.25 -7.42
N LEU A 80 -12.57 4.98 -7.84
CA LEU A 80 -12.56 3.84 -6.94
C LEU A 80 -11.13 3.38 -6.66
N HIS A 81 -10.71 3.50 -5.42
CA HIS A 81 -9.41 3.05 -4.95
C HIS A 81 -9.54 1.69 -4.26
N PRO A 82 -8.85 0.64 -4.73
CA PRO A 82 -8.90 -0.66 -4.07
C PRO A 82 -8.25 -0.57 -2.68
N MET A 83 -8.85 -1.25 -1.72
CA MET A 83 -8.32 -1.42 -0.37
C MET A 83 -7.76 -2.83 -0.18
N PHE A 84 -6.67 -2.92 0.57
CA PHE A 84 -6.05 -4.18 0.94
C PHE A 84 -5.93 -4.29 2.46
N ALA A 85 -6.57 -5.28 3.05
CA ALA A 85 -6.47 -5.61 4.47
C ALA A 85 -5.56 -6.83 4.67
N LEU A 86 -4.99 -6.99 5.86
CA LEU A 86 -4.26 -8.19 6.21
C LEU A 86 -5.20 -9.40 6.24
N LYS A 87 -4.74 -10.54 5.72
CA LYS A 87 -5.44 -11.81 5.94
C LYS A 87 -5.29 -12.18 7.42
N SER A 88 -6.39 -12.62 8.02
CA SER A 88 -6.45 -13.16 9.38
C SER A 88 -5.80 -14.53 9.45
#